data_AF-A0A9Y4NGU0-F1
#
_entry.id   AF-A0A9Y4NGU0-F1
#
_cell.length_a   1.000
_cell.length_b   1.000
_cell.length_c   1.000
_cell.angle_alpha   90.00
_cell.angle_beta   90.00
_cell.angle_gamma   90.00
#
_symmetry.space_group_name_H-M   'P 1'
#
loop_
_entity.id
_entity.type
_entity.pdbx_description
1 polymer ?
#
loop_
_entity_poly.entity_id
_entity_poly.type
_entity_poly.pdbx_seq_one_letter_code
_entity_poly.pdbx_strand_id
1 'polypeptide(L)'
;MAPRPQVGTESSPDLDDKASTKDAAILPAYSTAVLVNKEPEEEEDPWELPELKDTGVKWAELDTKGKIMRVVTSIVKLVLLLGFLYLFICSLDVMSSAFQLVGGKAAGDIFQDNVVLSNPVAGLVIGVLVTVLVQSSSTSSSIVVSMVSSGLLEVESAVPIIMGANIGTSVTNTIVAMMQAADRNEFRRAFAGATVHDFFNWLSVLVLLPLEVATRGLYRLTLLVIQSFNIQSGEDAPDLLNVITDPLTDSIIELDKSVITGIATNDPEARNKSMIKRWCKTEINVTFWNETLENCAPPSVCIVEKNMTWVDNIEKCKHIFVNVDLPDLAVGLILLALSLLVLCSCLVLIVKLLNSMLKGQVAVVIKKVLNTDFPFPFGWVTGYIAIVVGAGMTFIVQSSSVFTSAITPLVGIGVISLERAYPLTLGSNIGTTTTAILAAMASPGETLANSLQIALCHFFFNIMGILLWYPIPFMRVPIRLARGLGNRTAKYRWFAALYLILCFLVLPLSILGLSLAGWKVMVGVGVPIVALAVFVIIVNVMQSRCPRFLPRVLRNWNFLPRPLHSMAPWDRAVTSSFAFCGRHCCCCCNCKCCHCCQKEEEEDEKIRSNSMKSLEMYDNPALSKDEDPEYVKATHL
;
A
#
# COMPACT_ATOMS: atom_id res chain seq x y z
N MET A 1 -25.19 -64.53 -15.75
CA MET A 1 -23.89 -63.89 -15.44
C MET A 1 -23.10 -63.82 -16.75
N ALA A 2 -22.97 -62.59 -17.27
CA ALA A 2 -22.10 -62.09 -18.37
C ALA A 2 -22.13 -62.77 -19.77
N PRO A 3 -21.79 -62.08 -20.88
CA PRO A 3 -21.58 -60.64 -21.12
C PRO A 3 -22.34 -60.06 -22.37
N ARG A 4 -22.20 -58.74 -22.52
CA ARG A 4 -22.64 -57.83 -23.61
C ARG A 4 -22.07 -58.21 -25.00
N PRO A 5 -22.72 -57.75 -26.09
CA PRO A 5 -21.96 -57.11 -27.17
C PRO A 5 -22.54 -55.78 -27.66
N GLN A 6 -21.68 -55.06 -28.37
CA GLN A 6 -21.77 -53.70 -28.91
C GLN A 6 -22.74 -53.58 -30.10
N VAL A 7 -23.29 -52.38 -30.32
CA VAL A 7 -23.84 -51.99 -31.63
C VAL A 7 -23.45 -50.53 -31.90
N GLY A 8 -22.80 -50.31 -33.04
CA GLY A 8 -22.64 -49.01 -33.69
C GLY A 8 -23.39 -49.00 -35.02
N THR A 9 -24.12 -47.89 -35.24
CA THR A 9 -24.33 -47.11 -36.48
C THR A 9 -24.64 -47.79 -37.82
N GLU A 10 -25.77 -47.39 -38.42
CA GLU A 10 -25.98 -47.03 -39.85
C GLU A 10 -27.42 -46.45 -39.96
N SER A 11 -27.61 -45.12 -40.10
CA SER A 11 -27.75 -44.31 -41.33
C SER A 11 -29.05 -44.52 -42.15
N SER A 12 -29.83 -43.44 -42.23
CA SER A 12 -30.99 -43.04 -43.06
C SER A 12 -30.89 -43.41 -44.58
N PRO A 13 -31.90 -43.22 -45.48
CA PRO A 13 -32.87 -42.09 -45.51
C PRO A 13 -34.28 -42.29 -46.16
N ASP A 14 -35.16 -41.29 -45.95
CA ASP A 14 -36.05 -40.54 -46.88
C ASP A 14 -36.73 -41.25 -48.08
N LEU A 15 -37.92 -40.93 -48.60
CA LEU A 15 -38.91 -39.83 -48.53
C LEU A 15 -40.13 -40.34 -49.34
N ASP A 16 -41.37 -39.91 -49.05
CA ASP A 16 -42.31 -39.42 -50.09
C ASP A 16 -43.65 -38.91 -49.53
N ASP A 17 -43.95 -37.66 -49.86
CA ASP A 17 -45.18 -36.91 -49.61
C ASP A 17 -46.30 -37.28 -50.61
N LYS A 18 -47.57 -37.34 -50.15
CA LYS A 18 -48.72 -36.63 -50.77
C LYS A 18 -50.08 -36.83 -50.06
N ALA A 19 -50.53 -35.72 -49.47
CA ALA A 19 -51.85 -35.09 -49.62
C ALA A 19 -53.14 -35.63 -48.95
N SER A 20 -53.77 -34.68 -48.22
CA SER A 20 -55.21 -34.34 -48.20
C SER A 20 -56.15 -34.94 -47.13
N THR A 21 -56.12 -34.31 -45.96
CA THR A 21 -57.25 -33.69 -45.19
C THR A 21 -58.63 -34.37 -45.11
N LYS A 22 -59.06 -34.67 -43.88
CA LYS A 22 -60.40 -34.33 -43.34
C LYS A 22 -60.38 -34.25 -41.81
N ASP A 23 -61.05 -33.22 -41.30
CA ASP A 23 -60.99 -32.70 -39.93
C ASP A 23 -61.44 -33.67 -38.82
N ALA A 24 -60.62 -33.78 -37.79
CA ALA A 24 -61.06 -34.01 -36.42
C ALA A 24 -60.23 -33.10 -35.51
N ALA A 25 -60.83 -31.98 -35.10
CA ALA A 25 -60.22 -31.01 -34.19
C ALA A 25 -60.04 -31.64 -32.80
N ILE A 26 -58.86 -32.19 -32.55
CA ILE A 26 -58.34 -32.47 -31.21
C ILE A 26 -57.41 -31.31 -30.86
N LEU A 27 -57.84 -30.48 -29.92
CA LEU A 27 -56.97 -29.48 -29.28
C LEU A 27 -55.73 -30.21 -28.73
N PRO A 28 -54.49 -29.83 -29.09
CA PRO A 28 -53.34 -30.38 -28.42
C PRO A 28 -53.39 -29.90 -26.97
N ALA A 29 -53.38 -30.85 -26.05
CA ALA A 29 -53.13 -30.58 -24.65
C ALA A 29 -51.86 -29.73 -24.58
N TYR A 30 -51.98 -28.50 -24.05
CA TYR A 30 -50.82 -27.69 -23.71
C TYR A 30 -49.97 -28.51 -22.74
N SER A 31 -48.87 -29.04 -23.25
CA SER A 31 -47.88 -29.73 -22.45
C SER A 31 -47.38 -28.76 -21.39
N THR A 32 -47.61 -29.09 -20.14
CA THR A 32 -47.03 -28.41 -18.97
C THR A 32 -45.49 -28.49 -18.96
N ALA A 33 -44.87 -29.16 -19.93
CA ALA A 33 -43.42 -29.18 -20.12
C ALA A 33 -42.83 -27.83 -20.61
N VAL A 34 -43.64 -26.93 -21.18
CA VAL A 34 -43.13 -25.62 -21.66
C VAL A 34 -43.00 -24.59 -20.52
N LEU A 35 -43.53 -24.87 -19.33
CA LEU A 35 -43.36 -24.02 -18.15
C LEU A 35 -42.32 -24.54 -17.14
N VAL A 36 -41.59 -25.62 -17.47
CA VAL A 36 -40.54 -26.19 -16.60
C VAL A 36 -39.13 -26.03 -17.20
N ASN A 37 -38.99 -25.53 -18.42
CA ASN A 37 -37.70 -25.15 -19.00
C ASN A 37 -37.47 -23.63 -18.94
N LYS A 38 -37.80 -23.01 -17.80
CA LYS A 38 -36.90 -21.96 -17.33
C LYS A 38 -35.83 -22.72 -16.57
N GLU A 39 -34.75 -23.06 -17.27
CA GLU A 39 -33.49 -23.35 -16.59
C GLU A 39 -33.35 -22.26 -15.51
N PRO A 40 -33.05 -22.62 -14.24
CA PRO A 40 -32.60 -21.58 -13.32
C PRO A 40 -31.49 -20.86 -14.07
N GLU A 41 -31.60 -19.54 -14.25
CA GLU A 41 -30.46 -18.75 -14.71
C GLU A 41 -29.29 -19.27 -13.87
N GLU A 42 -28.32 -19.96 -14.50
CA GLU A 42 -27.11 -20.35 -13.80
C GLU A 42 -26.60 -19.04 -13.22
N GLU A 43 -26.69 -18.88 -11.90
CA GLU A 43 -26.11 -17.73 -11.22
C GLU A 43 -24.61 -17.83 -11.50
N GLU A 44 -24.15 -17.20 -12.59
CA GLU A 44 -22.73 -17.13 -12.93
C GLU A 44 -22.01 -16.67 -11.67
N ASP A 45 -21.20 -17.55 -11.05
CA ASP A 45 -20.50 -17.20 -9.81
C ASP A 45 -19.69 -15.96 -10.13
N PRO A 46 -19.99 -14.81 -9.51
CA PRO A 46 -19.32 -13.58 -9.86
C PRO A 46 -17.78 -13.72 -9.64
N TRP A 47 -17.32 -14.65 -8.80
CA TRP A 47 -15.90 -14.92 -8.54
C TRP A 47 -15.24 -15.91 -9.50
N GLU A 48 -15.99 -16.55 -10.41
CA GLU A 48 -15.40 -17.40 -11.45
C GLU A 48 -14.58 -16.59 -12.46
N LEU A 49 -13.51 -17.22 -12.95
CA LEU A 49 -12.51 -16.59 -13.82
C LEU A 49 -12.94 -16.76 -15.29
N PRO A 50 -13.12 -15.68 -16.07
CA PRO A 50 -13.51 -15.78 -17.47
C PRO A 50 -12.37 -16.33 -18.35
N GLU A 51 -12.73 -17.02 -19.44
CA GLU A 51 -11.78 -17.47 -20.45
C GLU A 51 -11.25 -16.28 -21.27
N LEU A 52 -9.95 -15.99 -21.14
CA LEU A 52 -9.29 -14.88 -21.84
C LEU A 52 -8.94 -15.24 -23.28
N LYS A 53 -9.27 -14.36 -24.23
CA LYS A 53 -8.73 -14.40 -25.59
C LYS A 53 -7.31 -13.82 -25.61
N ASP A 54 -6.35 -14.63 -26.07
CA ASP A 54 -4.95 -14.23 -26.20
C ASP A 54 -4.78 -13.19 -27.31
N THR A 55 -4.33 -11.98 -26.97
CA THR A 55 -4.14 -10.88 -27.93
C THR A 55 -2.67 -10.67 -28.30
N GLY A 56 -1.75 -11.51 -27.80
CA GLY A 56 -0.31 -11.40 -28.04
C GLY A 56 0.20 -12.29 -29.17
N VAL A 57 1.01 -11.73 -30.07
CA VAL A 57 1.76 -12.51 -31.07
C VAL A 57 2.82 -13.37 -30.36
N LYS A 58 2.81 -14.68 -30.61
CA LYS A 58 3.72 -15.64 -29.94
C LYS A 58 5.16 -15.44 -30.41
N TRP A 59 6.14 -15.71 -29.54
CA TRP A 59 7.58 -15.60 -29.86
C TRP A 59 7.98 -16.37 -31.14
N ALA A 60 7.33 -17.51 -31.38
CA ALA A 60 7.55 -18.34 -32.55
C ALA A 60 7.10 -17.66 -33.87
N GLU A 61 6.13 -16.75 -33.80
CA GLU A 61 5.50 -16.08 -34.94
C GLU A 61 6.19 -14.75 -35.30
N LEU A 62 7.21 -14.32 -34.55
CA LEU A 62 7.99 -13.12 -34.87
C LEU A 62 9.12 -13.39 -35.86
N ASP A 63 9.32 -12.46 -36.79
CA ASP A 63 10.46 -12.43 -37.70
C ASP A 63 11.79 -12.17 -36.95
N THR A 64 12.92 -12.43 -37.63
CA THR A 64 14.26 -12.27 -37.03
C THR A 64 14.51 -10.83 -36.56
N LYS A 65 14.00 -9.83 -37.30
CA LYS A 65 14.13 -8.41 -36.93
C LYS A 65 13.31 -8.07 -35.69
N GLY A 66 12.10 -8.60 -35.57
CA GLY A 66 11.20 -8.45 -34.43
C GLY A 66 11.72 -9.12 -33.18
N LYS A 67 12.35 -10.30 -33.31
CA LYS A 67 13.07 -10.96 -32.21
C LYS A 67 14.23 -10.11 -31.70
N ILE A 68 15.09 -9.61 -32.60
CA ILE A 68 16.21 -8.74 -32.24
C ILE A 68 15.71 -7.45 -31.58
N MET A 69 14.72 -6.78 -32.17
CA MET A 69 14.15 -5.54 -31.63
C MET A 69 13.57 -5.74 -30.22
N ARG A 70 12.93 -6.89 -29.97
CA ARG A 70 12.37 -7.23 -28.65
C ARG A 70 13.46 -7.46 -27.60
N VAL A 71 14.56 -8.13 -27.96
CA VAL A 71 15.72 -8.32 -27.07
C VAL A 71 16.39 -6.98 -26.77
N VAL A 72 16.68 -6.18 -27.80
CA VAL A 72 17.30 -4.85 -27.63
C VAL A 72 16.42 -3.95 -26.77
N THR A 73 15.12 -3.90 -27.03
CA THR A 73 14.17 -3.14 -26.20
C THR A 73 14.20 -3.63 -24.74
N SER A 74 14.31 -4.93 -24.50
CA SER A 74 14.39 -5.49 -23.15
C SER A 74 15.70 -5.11 -22.44
N ILE A 75 16.83 -5.15 -23.14
CA ILE A 75 18.14 -4.72 -22.61
C ILE A 75 18.13 -3.23 -22.30
N VAL A 76 17.63 -2.38 -23.21
CA VAL A 76 17.52 -0.93 -23.00
C VAL A 76 16.65 -0.64 -21.78
N LYS A 77 15.50 -1.32 -21.65
CA LYS A 77 14.66 -1.17 -20.46
C LYS A 77 15.38 -1.60 -19.17
N LEU A 78 16.18 -2.67 -19.21
CA LEU A 78 16.97 -3.10 -18.06
C LEU A 78 18.04 -2.06 -17.67
N VAL A 79 18.77 -1.52 -18.65
CA VAL A 79 19.79 -0.48 -18.41
C VAL A 79 19.15 0.80 -17.87
N LEU A 80 18.02 1.23 -18.43
CA LEU A 80 17.27 2.38 -17.94
C LEU A 80 16.77 2.15 -16.50
N LEU A 81 16.33 0.93 -16.17
CA LEU A 81 15.91 0.58 -14.82
C LEU A 81 17.07 0.73 -13.82
N LEU A 82 18.25 0.20 -14.16
CA LEU A 82 19.45 0.33 -13.32
C LEU A 82 19.90 1.79 -13.19
N GLY A 83 19.82 2.58 -14.28
CA GLY A 83 20.17 4.00 -14.26
C GLY A 83 19.22 4.83 -13.39
N PHE A 84 17.91 4.57 -13.46
CA PHE A 84 16.95 5.20 -12.55
C PHE A 84 17.17 4.75 -11.10
N LEU A 85 17.44 3.47 -10.86
CA LEU A 85 17.76 2.98 -9.52
C LEU A 85 19.00 3.68 -8.92
N TYR A 86 20.04 3.89 -9.71
CA TYR A 86 21.22 4.65 -9.28
C TYR A 86 20.86 6.09 -8.90
N LEU A 87 20.13 6.82 -9.76
CA LEU A 87 19.68 8.18 -9.46
C LEU A 87 18.77 8.25 -8.23
N PHE A 88 17.94 7.23 -8.02
CA PHE A 88 17.12 7.10 -6.83
C PHE A 88 17.98 7.01 -5.57
N ILE A 89 18.99 6.12 -5.53
CA ILE A 89 19.87 5.96 -4.37
C ILE A 89 20.65 7.25 -4.10
N CYS A 90 21.22 7.90 -5.12
CA CYS A 90 21.89 9.20 -4.95
C CYS A 90 20.95 10.28 -4.40
N SER A 91 19.68 10.30 -4.83
CA SER A 91 18.71 11.27 -4.32
C SER A 91 18.41 11.09 -2.83
N LEU A 92 18.51 9.86 -2.30
CA LEU A 92 18.32 9.57 -0.88
C LEU A 92 19.47 10.09 -0.01
N ASP A 93 20.69 10.01 -0.53
CA ASP A 93 21.89 10.49 0.14
C ASP A 93 21.90 12.04 0.20
N VAL A 94 21.60 12.70 -0.93
CA VAL A 94 21.39 14.16 -0.98
C VAL A 94 20.24 14.59 -0.05
N MET A 95 19.15 13.81 0.01
CA MET A 95 18.04 14.07 0.93
C MET A 95 18.46 13.95 2.40
N SER A 96 19.31 12.97 2.75
CA SER A 96 19.86 12.81 4.10
C SER A 96 20.67 14.05 4.50
N SER A 97 21.56 14.51 3.62
CA SER A 97 22.34 15.74 3.82
C SER A 97 21.44 16.99 3.94
N ALA A 98 20.38 17.06 3.14
CA ALA A 98 19.40 18.15 3.23
C ALA A 98 18.66 18.16 4.57
N PHE A 99 18.27 16.98 5.07
CA PHE A 99 17.66 16.86 6.41
C PHE A 99 18.63 17.25 7.52
N GLN A 100 19.91 16.87 7.44
CA GLN A 100 20.94 17.33 8.39
C GLN A 100 21.07 18.86 8.37
N LEU A 101 21.01 19.50 7.21
CA LEU A 101 21.06 20.96 7.10
C LEU A 101 19.82 21.66 7.68
N VAL A 102 18.62 21.14 7.38
CA VAL A 102 17.35 21.71 7.85
C VAL A 102 17.18 21.49 9.35
N GLY A 103 17.53 20.30 9.83
CA GLY A 103 17.29 19.87 11.18
C GLY A 103 18.47 20.05 12.14
N GLY A 104 19.71 20.10 11.69
CA GLY A 104 20.87 20.18 12.59
C GLY A 104 20.80 21.35 13.59
N LYS A 105 20.35 22.54 13.15
CA LYS A 105 20.20 23.71 14.03
C LYS A 105 18.78 23.92 14.59
N ALA A 106 17.74 23.53 13.86
CA ALA A 106 16.34 23.77 14.26
C ALA A 106 15.67 22.55 14.92
N ALA A 107 16.15 21.33 14.66
CA ALA A 107 15.57 20.11 15.20
C ALA A 107 15.97 19.84 16.65
N GLY A 108 17.10 20.37 17.12
CA GLY A 108 17.43 20.36 18.54
C GLY A 108 16.30 20.96 19.38
N ASP A 109 15.70 22.06 18.92
CA ASP A 109 14.62 22.74 19.67
C ASP A 109 13.22 22.21 19.31
N ILE A 110 12.98 21.80 18.05
CA ILE A 110 11.65 21.32 17.61
C ILE A 110 11.40 19.85 17.98
N PHE A 111 12.42 18.99 18.04
CA PHE A 111 12.23 17.55 18.31
C PHE A 111 12.46 17.17 19.77
N GLN A 112 13.17 17.99 20.56
CA GLN A 112 13.29 17.77 22.01
C GLN A 112 12.01 18.12 22.80
N ASP A 113 11.18 19.05 22.31
CA ASP A 113 9.97 19.52 23.02
C ASP A 113 8.64 18.94 22.52
N ASN A 114 8.63 18.08 21.49
CA ASN A 114 7.38 17.66 20.86
C ASN A 114 6.80 16.35 21.44
N VAL A 115 5.87 16.53 22.38
CA VAL A 115 4.86 15.55 22.88
C VAL A 115 4.16 14.78 21.73
N VAL A 116 4.16 15.35 20.53
CA VAL A 116 3.55 14.74 19.33
C VAL A 116 4.34 13.54 18.81
N LEU A 117 5.67 13.60 18.79
CA LEU A 117 6.50 12.52 18.22
C LEU A 117 6.76 11.38 19.21
N SER A 118 6.69 11.66 20.51
CA SER A 118 6.72 10.61 21.55
C SER A 118 5.44 9.78 21.60
N ASN A 119 4.35 10.22 20.95
CA ASN A 119 3.11 9.47 20.90
C ASN A 119 3.12 8.49 19.71
N PRO A 120 3.15 7.16 19.94
CA PRO A 120 3.22 6.16 18.87
C PRO A 120 2.01 6.19 17.94
N VAL A 121 0.83 6.59 18.43
CA VAL A 121 -0.38 6.71 17.60
C VAL A 121 -0.27 7.90 16.65
N ALA A 122 0.30 9.03 17.11
CA ALA A 122 0.57 10.16 16.23
C ALA A 122 1.62 9.79 15.17
N GLY A 123 2.71 9.10 15.57
CA GLY A 123 3.71 8.57 14.64
C GLY A 123 3.10 7.68 13.56
N LEU A 124 2.24 6.72 13.93
CA LEU A 124 1.50 5.89 12.98
C LEU A 124 0.73 6.73 11.97
N VAL A 125 -0.07 7.70 12.45
CA VAL A 125 -0.90 8.52 11.56
C VAL A 125 -0.05 9.41 10.64
N ILE A 126 1.03 9.99 11.15
CA ILE A 126 1.98 10.76 10.33
C ILE A 126 2.49 9.88 9.18
N GLY A 127 2.87 8.62 9.47
CA GLY A 127 3.27 7.67 8.44
C GLY A 127 2.21 7.42 7.37
N VAL A 128 0.95 7.22 7.79
CA VAL A 128 -0.19 7.05 6.86
C VAL A 128 -0.33 8.29 5.97
N LEU A 129 -0.38 9.48 6.56
CA LEU A 129 -0.59 10.73 5.84
C LEU A 129 0.56 11.07 4.89
N VAL A 130 1.81 10.88 5.32
CA VAL A 130 2.98 11.07 4.45
C VAL A 130 2.90 10.14 3.24
N THR A 131 2.60 8.86 3.44
CA THR A 131 2.43 7.94 2.30
C THR A 131 1.23 8.30 1.43
N VAL A 132 0.11 8.74 1.99
CA VAL A 132 -1.05 9.19 1.21
C VAL A 132 -0.71 10.41 0.35
N LEU A 133 0.07 11.35 0.87
CA LEU A 133 0.49 12.55 0.13
C LEU A 133 1.53 12.22 -0.94
N VAL A 134 2.53 11.42 -0.59
CA VAL A 134 3.63 11.02 -1.47
C VAL A 134 3.19 9.94 -2.47
N GLN A 135 2.11 9.21 -2.18
CA GLN A 135 1.59 8.06 -2.93
C GLN A 135 2.60 6.90 -3.10
N SER A 136 3.65 6.88 -2.29
CA SER A 136 4.71 5.86 -2.32
C SER A 136 5.18 5.54 -0.91
N SER A 137 4.95 4.31 -0.47
CA SER A 137 5.40 3.85 0.85
C SER A 137 6.89 3.53 0.89
N SER A 138 7.50 3.14 -0.24
CA SER A 138 8.96 2.98 -0.32
C SER A 138 9.65 4.34 -0.17
N THR A 139 9.18 5.37 -0.87
CA THR A 139 9.66 6.75 -0.70
C THR A 139 9.45 7.23 0.74
N SER A 140 8.26 7.02 1.30
CA SER A 140 7.96 7.47 2.66
C SER A 140 8.82 6.75 3.70
N SER A 141 9.06 5.45 3.53
CA SER A 141 9.97 4.68 4.39
C SER A 141 11.41 5.15 4.26
N SER A 142 11.89 5.42 3.03
CA SER A 142 13.23 5.94 2.81
C SER A 142 13.42 7.33 3.42
N ILE A 143 12.41 8.21 3.36
CA ILE A 143 12.42 9.51 4.06
C ILE A 143 12.60 9.30 5.58
N VAL A 144 11.84 8.39 6.18
CA VAL A 144 11.96 8.08 7.61
C VAL A 144 13.35 7.51 7.94
N VAL A 145 13.90 6.63 7.11
CA VAL A 145 15.27 6.12 7.26
C VAL A 145 16.29 7.26 7.17
N SER A 146 16.18 8.18 6.21
CA SER A 146 17.05 9.36 6.09
C SER A 146 16.90 10.31 7.29
N MET A 147 15.71 10.44 7.87
CA MET A 147 15.49 11.23 9.10
C MET A 147 16.14 10.61 10.33
N VAL A 148 16.18 9.26 10.41
CA VAL A 148 16.90 8.54 11.47
C VAL A 148 18.41 8.62 11.25
N SER A 149 18.86 8.50 9.99
CA SER A 149 20.24 8.67 9.56
C SER A 149 20.82 10.05 9.88
N SER A 150 19.99 11.09 9.82
CA SER A 150 20.36 12.48 10.13
C SER A 150 20.24 12.82 11.62
N GLY A 151 19.85 11.88 12.48
CA GLY A 151 19.67 12.09 13.91
C GLY A 151 18.42 12.91 14.27
N LEU A 152 17.53 13.17 13.32
CA LEU A 152 16.28 13.93 13.56
C LEU A 152 15.20 13.09 14.23
N LEU A 153 15.21 11.77 13.99
CA LEU A 153 14.26 10.84 14.58
C LEU A 153 15.01 9.70 15.27
N GLU A 154 14.63 9.41 16.50
CA GLU A 154 15.04 8.19 17.16
C GLU A 154 14.35 6.97 16.56
N VAL A 155 15.04 5.82 16.63
CA VAL A 155 14.52 4.55 16.15
C VAL A 155 13.17 4.22 16.79
N GLU A 156 13.00 4.45 18.09
CA GLU A 156 11.75 4.13 18.81
C GLU A 156 10.55 4.91 18.24
N SER A 157 10.75 6.18 17.93
CA SER A 157 9.71 7.07 17.37
C SER A 157 9.47 6.81 15.87
N ALA A 158 10.46 6.30 15.15
CA ALA A 158 10.36 5.98 13.72
C ALA A 158 9.61 4.66 13.45
N VAL A 159 9.60 3.70 14.37
CA VAL A 159 8.92 2.39 14.18
C VAL A 159 7.42 2.55 13.89
N PRO A 160 6.62 3.30 14.68
CA PRO A 160 5.22 3.53 14.36
C PRO A 160 5.01 4.26 13.02
N ILE A 161 5.90 5.19 12.66
CA ILE A 161 5.81 5.93 11.39
C ILE A 161 5.97 4.96 10.20
N ILE A 162 6.91 4.02 10.27
CA ILE A 162 7.08 2.97 9.25
C ILE A 162 5.85 2.06 9.17
N MET A 163 5.27 1.66 10.30
CA MET A 163 4.02 0.87 10.31
C MET A 163 2.88 1.61 9.59
N GLY A 164 2.79 2.93 9.81
CA GLY A 164 1.82 3.80 9.16
C GLY A 164 2.08 3.97 7.67
N ALA A 165 3.36 4.11 7.30
CA ALA A 165 3.76 4.23 5.91
C ALA A 165 3.32 3.00 5.10
N ASN A 166 3.34 1.81 5.70
CA ASN A 166 2.89 0.57 5.07
C ASN A 166 1.36 0.55 4.87
N ILE A 167 0.57 1.01 5.85
CA ILE A 167 -0.89 1.19 5.68
C ILE A 167 -1.20 2.08 4.47
N GLY A 168 -0.49 3.21 4.31
CA GLY A 168 -0.76 4.16 3.23
C GLY A 168 -0.55 3.61 1.81
N THR A 169 0.24 2.54 1.64
CA THR A 169 0.53 1.90 0.33
C THR A 169 -0.72 1.54 -0.47
N SER A 170 -1.81 1.27 0.24
CA SER A 170 -3.09 0.79 -0.26
C SER A 170 -3.89 1.79 -1.08
N VAL A 171 -3.64 3.09 -0.91
CA VAL A 171 -4.44 4.15 -1.57
C VAL A 171 -4.33 4.06 -3.10
N THR A 172 -3.12 3.93 -3.62
CA THR A 172 -2.88 3.86 -5.08
C THR A 172 -3.66 2.71 -5.70
N ASN A 173 -3.64 1.56 -5.03
CA ASN A 173 -4.26 0.35 -5.54
C ASN A 173 -5.79 0.46 -5.56
N THR A 174 -6.35 1.07 -4.51
CA THR A 174 -7.77 1.37 -4.41
C THR A 174 -8.21 2.36 -5.51
N ILE A 175 -7.40 3.37 -5.82
CA ILE A 175 -7.66 4.29 -6.94
C ILE A 175 -7.68 3.55 -8.27
N VAL A 176 -6.73 2.63 -8.51
CA VAL A 176 -6.70 1.83 -9.74
C VAL A 176 -7.91 0.89 -9.84
N ALA A 177 -8.38 0.32 -8.74
CA ALA A 177 -9.63 -0.46 -8.74
C ALA A 177 -10.83 0.38 -9.17
N MET A 178 -10.92 1.66 -8.76
CA MET A 178 -11.99 2.56 -9.19
C MET A 178 -12.00 2.83 -10.70
N MET A 179 -10.86 2.68 -11.39
CA MET A 179 -10.81 2.83 -12.85
C MET A 179 -11.57 1.71 -13.59
N GLN A 180 -11.85 0.59 -12.91
CA GLN A 180 -12.65 -0.52 -13.44
C GLN A 180 -14.11 -0.48 -12.95
N ALA A 181 -14.58 0.65 -12.41
CA ALA A 181 -15.93 0.80 -11.87
C ALA A 181 -17.06 0.70 -12.92
N ALA A 182 -16.72 0.69 -14.21
CA ALA A 182 -17.67 0.56 -15.32
C ALA A 182 -18.43 -0.77 -15.26
N ASP A 183 -17.70 -1.90 -15.19
CA ASP A 183 -18.30 -3.23 -15.07
C ASP A 183 -18.41 -3.64 -13.59
N ARG A 184 -19.59 -4.07 -13.15
CA ARG A 184 -19.85 -4.41 -11.74
C ARG A 184 -19.04 -5.61 -11.26
N ASN A 185 -18.86 -6.62 -12.11
CA ASN A 185 -18.15 -7.85 -11.76
C ASN A 185 -16.64 -7.64 -11.78
N GLU A 186 -16.13 -6.90 -12.77
CA GLU A 186 -14.72 -6.51 -12.76
C GLU A 186 -14.41 -5.62 -11.57
N PHE A 187 -15.28 -4.63 -11.28
CA PHE A 187 -15.11 -3.75 -10.14
C PHE A 187 -15.12 -4.50 -8.81
N ARG A 188 -16.05 -5.44 -8.63
CA ARG A 188 -16.13 -6.29 -7.42
C ARG A 188 -14.82 -7.01 -7.15
N ARG A 189 -14.27 -7.67 -8.17
CA ARG A 189 -13.02 -8.44 -8.05
C ARG A 189 -11.82 -7.51 -7.90
N ALA A 190 -11.73 -6.44 -8.69
CA ALA A 190 -10.65 -5.46 -8.62
C ALA A 190 -10.59 -4.79 -7.24
N PHE A 191 -11.74 -4.36 -6.70
CA PHE A 191 -11.80 -3.70 -5.41
C PHE A 191 -11.46 -4.64 -4.25
N ALA A 192 -11.87 -5.91 -4.33
CA ALA A 192 -11.42 -6.93 -3.37
C ALA A 192 -9.91 -7.21 -3.51
N GLY A 193 -9.40 -7.31 -4.73
CA GLY A 193 -7.97 -7.45 -5.02
C GLY A 193 -7.13 -6.29 -4.48
N ALA A 194 -7.68 -5.07 -4.51
CA ALA A 194 -7.05 -3.91 -3.91
C ALA A 194 -7.07 -3.98 -2.37
N THR A 195 -8.26 -4.16 -1.80
CA THR A 195 -8.49 -4.04 -0.36
C THR A 195 -8.00 -5.22 0.47
N VAL A 196 -7.69 -6.37 -0.14
CA VAL A 196 -7.07 -7.50 0.59
C VAL A 196 -5.72 -7.11 1.18
N HIS A 197 -4.98 -6.24 0.48
CA HIS A 197 -3.74 -5.65 0.96
C HIS A 197 -4.01 -4.69 2.13
N ASP A 198 -5.02 -3.82 2.01
CA ASP A 198 -5.43 -2.88 3.07
C ASP A 198 -5.76 -3.59 4.37
N PHE A 199 -6.63 -4.61 4.29
CA PHE A 199 -7.07 -5.36 5.46
C PHE A 199 -5.89 -6.06 6.12
N PHE A 200 -4.95 -6.60 5.35
CA PHE A 200 -3.73 -7.18 5.92
C PHE A 200 -2.91 -6.15 6.71
N ASN A 201 -2.65 -4.97 6.14
CA ASN A 201 -1.85 -3.95 6.81
C ASN A 201 -2.55 -3.40 8.06
N TRP A 202 -3.83 -3.05 7.96
CA TRP A 202 -4.62 -2.57 9.08
C TRP A 202 -4.70 -3.60 10.22
N LEU A 203 -5.03 -4.85 9.92
CA LEU A 203 -5.10 -5.91 10.92
C LEU A 203 -3.75 -6.21 11.56
N SER A 204 -2.66 -6.15 10.78
CA SER A 204 -1.30 -6.33 11.31
C SER A 204 -0.92 -5.20 12.26
N VAL A 205 -1.17 -3.93 11.91
CA VAL A 205 -0.89 -2.80 12.80
C VAL A 205 -1.75 -2.85 14.06
N LEU A 206 -3.04 -3.19 13.95
CA LEU A 206 -3.95 -3.29 15.10
C LEU A 206 -3.46 -4.29 16.16
N VAL A 207 -2.71 -5.32 15.76
CA VAL A 207 -2.15 -6.31 16.69
C VAL A 207 -0.71 -5.96 17.08
N LEU A 208 0.14 -5.65 16.10
CA LEU A 208 1.58 -5.50 16.31
C LEU A 208 1.96 -4.14 16.93
N LEU A 209 1.23 -3.05 16.67
CA LEU A 209 1.56 -1.75 17.26
C LEU A 209 1.32 -1.75 18.78
N PRO A 210 0.16 -2.19 19.33
CA PRO A 210 0.00 -2.29 20.78
C PRO A 210 1.03 -3.22 21.43
N LEU A 211 1.35 -4.33 20.75
CA LEU A 211 2.38 -5.25 21.21
C LEU A 211 3.76 -4.59 21.25
N GLU A 212 4.11 -3.80 20.24
CA GLU A 212 5.36 -3.06 20.17
C GLU A 212 5.43 -1.99 21.26
N VAL A 213 4.36 -1.24 21.48
CA VAL A 213 4.30 -0.23 22.56
C VAL A 213 4.42 -0.89 23.94
N ALA A 214 3.84 -2.07 24.13
CA ALA A 214 3.88 -2.78 25.42
C ALA A 214 5.21 -3.50 25.70
N THR A 215 5.84 -4.08 24.67
CA THR A 215 6.99 -4.99 24.85
C THR A 215 8.29 -4.48 24.25
N ARG A 216 8.23 -3.54 23.30
CA ARG A 216 9.32 -3.14 22.40
C ARG A 216 9.96 -4.35 21.70
N GLY A 217 9.15 -5.34 21.35
CA GLY A 217 9.60 -6.62 20.84
C GLY A 217 10.33 -6.52 19.50
N LEU A 218 9.81 -5.72 18.57
CA LEU A 218 10.39 -5.47 17.26
C LEU A 218 11.70 -4.69 17.39
N TYR A 219 11.70 -3.59 18.17
CA TYR A 219 12.91 -2.83 18.46
C TYR A 219 14.02 -3.70 19.07
N ARG A 220 13.70 -4.52 20.07
CA ARG A 220 14.67 -5.42 20.72
C ARG A 220 15.18 -6.50 19.78
N LEU A 221 14.29 -7.10 18.99
CA LEU A 221 14.67 -8.11 18.01
C LEU A 221 15.68 -7.55 17.01
N THR A 222 15.40 -6.39 16.44
CA THR A 222 16.27 -5.76 15.44
C THR A 222 17.57 -5.27 16.05
N LEU A 223 17.55 -4.75 17.28
CA LEU A 223 18.76 -4.37 17.99
C LEU A 223 19.71 -5.58 18.18
N LEU A 224 19.17 -6.73 18.59
CA LEU A 224 19.94 -7.97 18.73
C LEU A 224 20.52 -8.45 17.39
N VAL A 225 19.74 -8.34 16.31
CA VAL A 225 20.19 -8.67 14.96
C VAL A 225 21.36 -7.76 14.55
N ILE A 226 21.26 -6.44 14.75
CA ILE A 226 22.34 -5.49 14.45
C ILE A 226 23.58 -5.78 15.28
N GLN A 227 23.44 -6.02 16.59
CA GLN A 227 24.55 -6.38 17.46
C GLN A 227 25.26 -7.67 17.02
N SER A 228 24.50 -8.64 16.48
CA SER A 228 25.08 -9.90 15.98
C SER A 228 25.90 -9.75 14.71
N PHE A 229 25.63 -8.72 13.90
CA PHE A 229 26.40 -8.43 12.68
C PHE A 229 27.75 -7.76 12.95
N ASN A 230 28.03 -7.37 14.21
CA ASN A 230 29.27 -6.69 14.63
C ASN A 230 29.66 -5.54 13.69
N ILE A 231 28.67 -4.75 13.26
CA ILE A 231 28.87 -3.62 12.34
C ILE A 231 29.72 -2.59 13.10
N GLN A 232 30.98 -2.42 12.65
CA GLN A 232 31.84 -1.36 13.15
C GLN A 232 31.14 -0.03 12.88
N SER A 233 30.79 0.68 13.95
CA SER A 233 30.17 2.01 13.88
C SER A 233 31.25 3.02 14.27
N GLY A 234 31.55 3.99 13.42
CA GLY A 234 32.65 4.96 13.60
C GLY A 234 33.34 5.35 12.29
N GLU A 235 34.47 6.08 12.37
CA GLU A 235 35.25 6.54 11.20
C GLU A 235 35.75 5.39 10.30
N ASP A 236 35.93 4.18 10.86
CA ASP A 236 36.38 2.98 10.14
C ASP A 236 35.23 2.09 9.61
N ALA A 237 33.98 2.54 9.71
CA ALA A 237 32.83 1.79 9.21
C ALA A 237 32.90 1.64 7.68
N PRO A 238 32.64 0.43 7.12
CA PRO A 238 32.67 0.25 5.67
C PRO A 238 31.51 1.01 5.01
N ASP A 239 31.85 2.08 4.30
CA ASP A 239 30.97 2.78 3.38
C ASP A 239 30.52 1.81 2.27
N LEU A 240 29.23 1.42 2.30
CA LEU A 240 28.76 0.33 1.44
C LEU A 240 28.21 0.84 0.12
N LEU A 241 27.14 1.64 0.15
CA LEU A 241 26.60 2.30 -1.04
C LEU A 241 27.18 3.70 -1.24
N ASN A 242 27.72 4.33 -0.19
CA ASN A 242 28.32 5.66 -0.24
C ASN A 242 29.45 5.72 -1.27
N VAL A 243 30.31 4.70 -1.35
CA VAL A 243 31.37 4.60 -2.39
C VAL A 243 30.85 4.79 -3.82
N ILE A 244 29.59 4.42 -4.08
CA ILE A 244 28.93 4.56 -5.38
C ILE A 244 28.20 5.90 -5.51
N THR A 245 27.65 6.47 -4.41
CA THR A 245 26.89 7.73 -4.43
C THR A 245 27.74 8.97 -4.23
N ASP A 246 28.79 8.90 -3.41
CA ASP A 246 29.68 9.99 -3.01
C ASP A 246 30.20 10.82 -4.19
N PRO A 247 30.65 10.22 -5.33
CA PRO A 247 31.12 11.03 -6.46
C PRO A 247 30.08 12.03 -6.96
N LEU A 248 28.79 11.68 -6.85
CA LEU A 248 27.68 12.56 -7.22
C LEU A 248 27.23 13.44 -6.04
N THR A 249 27.12 12.87 -4.84
CA THR A 249 26.65 13.59 -3.64
C THR A 249 27.63 14.67 -3.22
N ASP A 250 28.93 14.37 -3.12
CA ASP A 250 29.98 15.33 -2.76
C ASP A 250 30.15 16.42 -3.82
N SER A 251 29.80 16.12 -5.08
CA SER A 251 29.74 17.16 -6.12
C SER A 251 28.58 18.14 -5.88
N ILE A 252 27.53 17.73 -5.18
CA ILE A 252 26.35 18.56 -4.87
C ILE A 252 26.56 19.31 -3.54
N ILE A 253 26.84 18.59 -2.46
CA ILE A 253 26.95 19.13 -1.10
C ILE A 253 27.90 18.27 -0.27
N GLU A 254 28.76 18.91 0.52
CA GLU A 254 29.63 18.24 1.50
C GLU A 254 29.41 18.90 2.87
N LEU A 255 29.17 18.08 3.89
CA LEU A 255 28.87 18.54 5.25
C LEU A 255 30.07 18.34 6.19
N ASP A 256 30.24 19.27 7.12
CA ASP A 256 31.28 19.21 8.13
C ASP A 256 30.84 18.32 9.31
N LYS A 257 31.32 17.07 9.30
CA LYS A 257 31.02 16.07 10.34
C LYS A 257 31.42 16.54 11.74
N SER A 258 32.47 17.35 11.88
CA SER A 258 32.93 17.85 13.17
C SER A 258 31.92 18.82 13.80
N VAL A 259 31.33 19.68 12.98
CA VAL A 259 30.29 20.63 13.40
C VAL A 259 29.01 19.90 13.77
N ILE A 260 28.61 18.88 12.99
CA ILE A 260 27.43 18.05 13.28
C ILE A 260 27.59 17.33 14.63
N THR A 261 28.76 16.72 14.87
CA THR A 261 29.07 16.03 16.13
C THR A 261 29.13 17.01 17.31
N GLY A 262 29.69 18.20 17.11
CA GLY A 262 29.70 19.27 18.10
C GLY A 262 28.29 19.74 18.48
N ILE A 263 27.39 19.87 17.50
CA ILE A 263 25.98 20.22 17.75
C ILE A 263 25.28 19.10 18.54
N ALA A 264 25.51 17.83 18.18
CA ALA A 264 24.92 16.68 18.87
C ALA A 264 25.42 16.55 20.33
N THR A 265 26.67 16.92 20.60
CA THR A 265 27.27 16.95 21.94
C THR A 265 27.00 18.24 22.72
N ASN A 266 26.18 19.13 22.14
CA ASN A 266 25.74 20.39 22.73
C ASN A 266 26.88 21.42 22.97
N ASP A 267 27.90 21.40 22.11
CA ASP A 267 28.99 22.37 22.11
C ASP A 267 28.51 23.76 21.61
N PRO A 268 28.63 24.82 22.44
CA PRO A 268 28.20 26.17 22.06
C PRO A 268 28.99 26.75 20.86
N GLU A 269 30.24 26.33 20.62
CA GLU A 269 31.02 26.83 19.48
C GLU A 269 30.55 26.26 18.14
N ALA A 270 30.08 25.01 18.15
CA ALA A 270 29.58 24.33 16.96
C ALA A 270 28.27 24.91 16.44
N ARG A 271 27.39 25.42 17.32
CA ARG A 271 26.09 26.03 16.94
C ARG A 271 26.22 27.26 16.04
N ASN A 272 27.33 28.00 16.16
CA ASN A 272 27.58 29.21 15.37
C ASN A 272 28.33 28.95 14.06
N LYS A 273 28.89 27.75 13.86
CA LYS A 273 29.58 27.37 12.61
C LYS A 273 28.60 26.89 11.55
N SER A 274 28.93 27.07 10.26
CA SER A 274 28.13 26.49 9.16
C SER A 274 28.38 25.00 9.10
N MET A 275 27.32 24.22 8.86
CA MET A 275 27.44 22.77 8.61
C MET A 275 27.92 22.46 7.19
N ILE A 276 27.91 23.43 6.27
CA ILE A 276 28.39 23.26 4.90
C ILE A 276 29.91 23.42 4.89
N LYS A 277 30.62 22.39 4.44
CA LYS A 277 32.07 22.36 4.46
C LYS A 277 32.66 23.16 3.32
N ARG A 278 33.10 24.40 3.57
CA ARG A 278 33.68 25.27 2.53
C ARG A 278 35.13 24.91 2.18
N TRP A 279 35.89 24.38 3.13
CA TRP A 279 37.33 24.11 3.01
C TRP A 279 37.63 22.63 3.22
N CYS A 280 38.31 22.03 2.25
CA CYS A 280 38.59 20.59 2.22
C CYS A 280 40.01 20.27 2.70
N LYS A 281 40.93 21.23 2.60
CA LYS A 281 42.24 21.18 3.25
C LYS A 281 42.41 22.35 4.18
N THR A 282 42.61 22.02 5.45
CA THR A 282 42.97 22.96 6.51
C THR A 282 44.23 22.46 7.19
N GLU A 283 45.15 23.36 7.51
CA GLU A 283 46.35 23.05 8.27
C GLU A 283 46.24 23.68 9.65
N ILE A 284 46.34 22.86 10.70
CA ILE A 284 46.25 23.32 12.09
C ILE A 284 47.67 23.63 12.56
N ASN A 285 47.98 24.92 12.62
CA ASN A 285 49.25 25.39 13.13
C ASN A 285 49.12 25.66 14.63
N VAL A 286 49.90 24.93 15.43
CA VAL A 286 49.93 25.08 16.89
C VAL A 286 51.24 25.74 17.28
N THR A 287 51.17 26.89 17.92
CA THR A 287 52.34 27.55 18.51
C THR A 287 52.29 27.42 20.03
N PHE A 288 53.44 27.09 20.62
CA PHE A 288 53.61 26.94 22.06
C PHE A 288 54.47 28.09 22.59
N TRP A 289 54.08 28.65 23.72
CA TRP A 289 54.92 29.58 24.46
C TRP A 289 54.78 29.37 25.97
N ASN A 290 55.85 29.73 26.68
CA ASN A 290 55.95 29.59 28.11
C ASN A 290 55.65 30.93 28.78
N GLU A 291 54.66 30.95 29.67
CA GLU A 291 54.30 32.12 30.45
C GLU A 291 54.63 31.89 31.93
N THR A 292 55.32 32.85 32.55
CA THR A 292 55.66 32.83 33.98
C THR A 292 54.52 33.41 34.81
N LEU A 293 53.98 32.64 35.76
CA LEU A 293 52.96 33.15 36.68
C LEU A 293 53.59 34.02 37.78
N GLU A 294 53.07 35.25 37.96
CA GLU A 294 53.60 36.21 38.95
C GLU A 294 53.40 35.79 40.43
N ASN A 295 52.52 34.83 40.73
CA ASN A 295 52.10 34.47 42.10
C ASN A 295 52.57 33.09 42.57
N CYS A 296 53.81 32.69 42.27
CA CYS A 296 54.37 31.46 42.82
C CYS A 296 55.22 31.70 44.08
N ALA A 297 55.00 30.87 45.11
CA ALA A 297 55.74 30.93 46.37
C ALA A 297 57.24 30.62 46.13
N PRO A 298 58.18 31.44 46.64
CA PRO A 298 59.62 31.12 46.56
C PRO A 298 59.90 29.79 47.28
N PRO A 299 60.68 28.85 46.71
CA PRO A 299 61.74 29.05 45.71
C PRO A 299 61.42 28.49 44.29
N SER A 300 60.16 28.20 43.96
CA SER A 300 59.79 27.59 42.66
C SER A 300 59.28 28.62 41.64
N VAL A 301 59.90 28.65 40.46
CA VAL A 301 59.38 29.35 39.27
C VAL A 301 58.35 28.45 38.60
N CYS A 302 57.07 28.86 38.58
CA CYS A 302 56.04 28.13 37.85
C CYS A 302 55.95 28.65 36.42
N ILE A 303 56.32 27.80 35.46
CA ILE A 303 56.16 28.05 34.04
C ILE A 303 54.92 27.27 33.59
N VAL A 304 53.95 27.96 33.00
CA VAL A 304 52.80 27.32 32.37
C VAL A 304 52.99 27.38 30.87
N GLU A 305 52.97 26.22 30.23
CA GLU A 305 52.99 26.08 28.78
C GLU A 305 51.59 26.37 28.24
N LYS A 306 51.47 27.42 27.43
CA LYS A 306 50.23 27.77 26.72
C LYS A 306 50.40 27.43 25.25
N ASN A 307 49.31 26.97 24.64
CA ASN A 307 49.22 26.72 23.21
C ASN A 307 48.20 27.67 22.57
N MET A 308 48.45 28.03 21.31
CA MET A 308 47.47 28.70 20.46
C MET A 308 47.40 27.99 19.13
N THR A 309 46.18 27.61 18.78
CA THR A 309 45.84 26.86 17.57
C THR A 309 45.14 27.82 16.61
N TRP A 310 45.65 27.97 15.40
CA TRP A 310 44.94 28.61 14.29
C TRP A 310 44.91 27.70 13.07
N VAL A 311 43.88 27.90 12.25
CA VAL A 311 43.56 27.04 11.12
C VAL A 311 43.79 27.81 9.83
N ASP A 312 44.76 27.38 9.04
CA ASP A 312 45.03 27.94 7.71
C ASP A 312 44.19 27.21 6.65
N ASN A 313 43.42 27.98 5.89
CA ASN A 313 42.51 27.48 4.86
C ASN A 313 43.23 27.40 3.51
N ILE A 314 43.51 26.19 3.02
CA ILE A 314 44.35 25.97 1.83
C ILE A 314 43.50 25.84 0.57
N GLU A 315 42.57 24.88 0.56
CA GLU A 315 41.83 24.49 -0.64
C GLU A 315 40.32 24.42 -0.39
N LYS A 316 39.54 25.11 -1.22
CA LYS A 316 38.08 25.07 -1.19
C LYS A 316 37.56 23.74 -1.74
N CYS A 317 36.44 23.27 -1.20
CA CYS A 317 35.77 22.07 -1.71
C CYS A 317 35.16 22.30 -3.11
N LYS A 318 34.81 21.21 -3.82
CA LYS A 318 34.34 21.27 -5.23
C LYS A 318 32.82 21.22 -5.41
N HIS A 319 32.05 21.27 -4.32
CA HIS A 319 30.60 21.13 -4.37
C HIS A 319 29.87 22.42 -4.84
N ILE A 320 28.65 22.28 -5.38
CA ILE A 320 27.86 23.38 -5.98
C ILE A 320 27.71 24.59 -5.04
N PHE A 321 27.51 24.34 -3.75
CA PHE A 321 27.25 25.39 -2.75
C PHE A 321 28.50 26.05 -2.14
N VAL A 322 29.72 25.75 -2.61
CA VAL A 322 30.95 26.23 -1.94
C VAL A 322 31.12 27.76 -1.94
N ASN A 323 30.64 28.42 -3.00
CA ASN A 323 30.73 29.88 -3.17
C ASN A 323 29.39 30.59 -2.96
N VAL A 324 28.39 29.89 -2.41
CA VAL A 324 27.05 30.41 -2.24
C VAL A 324 26.88 30.90 -0.80
N ASP A 325 26.63 32.19 -0.63
CA ASP A 325 26.36 32.79 0.68
C ASP A 325 24.88 32.71 1.04
N LEU A 326 24.37 31.47 1.12
CA LEU A 326 23.04 31.17 1.64
C LEU A 326 23.16 30.57 3.05
N PRO A 327 22.16 30.82 3.94
CA PRO A 327 22.13 30.15 5.23
C PRO A 327 21.89 28.64 5.06
N ASP A 328 22.47 27.83 5.96
CA ASP A 328 22.39 26.36 5.95
C ASP A 328 20.94 25.85 5.76
N LEU A 329 19.98 26.49 6.43
CA LEU A 329 18.55 26.15 6.31
C LEU A 329 18.01 26.36 4.89
N ALA A 330 18.37 27.45 4.21
CA ALA A 330 17.89 27.71 2.85
C ALA A 330 18.46 26.70 1.85
N VAL A 331 19.77 26.39 1.97
CA VAL A 331 20.41 25.34 1.15
C VAL A 331 19.74 23.99 1.42
N GLY A 332 19.52 23.65 2.69
CA GLY A 332 18.82 22.44 3.09
C GLY A 332 17.41 22.33 2.49
N LEU A 333 16.60 23.39 2.56
CA LEU A 333 15.24 23.39 1.98
C LEU A 333 15.25 23.27 0.44
N ILE A 334 16.20 23.91 -0.24
CA ILE A 334 16.36 23.79 -1.70
C ILE A 334 16.74 22.35 -2.07
N LEU A 335 17.74 21.79 -1.40
CA LEU A 335 18.19 20.41 -1.63
C LEU A 335 17.09 19.40 -1.32
N LEU A 336 16.32 19.61 -0.26
CA LEU A 336 15.19 18.77 0.12
C LEU A 336 14.08 18.78 -0.95
N ALA A 337 13.71 19.97 -1.46
CA ALA A 337 12.72 20.08 -2.52
C ALA A 337 13.20 19.43 -3.84
N LEU A 338 14.45 19.67 -4.24
CA LEU A 338 15.04 19.11 -5.47
C LEU A 338 15.19 17.59 -5.37
N SER A 339 15.73 17.08 -4.27
CA SER A 339 15.87 15.64 -4.04
C SER A 339 14.51 14.94 -4.00
N LEU A 340 13.48 15.54 -3.38
CA LEU A 340 12.13 14.98 -3.39
C LEU A 340 11.54 14.92 -4.80
N LEU A 341 11.75 15.96 -5.61
CA LEU A 341 11.29 16.01 -6.99
C LEU A 341 11.97 14.94 -7.85
N VAL A 342 13.30 14.82 -7.75
CA VAL A 342 14.09 13.80 -8.46
C VAL A 342 13.66 12.41 -8.03
N LEU A 343 13.51 12.18 -6.73
CA LEU A 343 13.06 10.90 -6.16
C LEU A 343 11.67 10.51 -6.69
N CYS A 344 10.68 11.41 -6.59
CA CYS A 344 9.32 11.16 -7.09
C CYS A 344 9.29 10.93 -8.60
N SER A 345 10.04 11.74 -9.37
CA SER A 345 10.11 11.60 -10.83
C SER A 345 10.75 10.27 -11.23
N CYS A 346 11.84 9.90 -10.56
CA CYS A 346 12.53 8.64 -10.78
C CYS A 346 11.63 7.45 -10.49
N LEU A 347 10.90 7.48 -9.37
CA LEU A 347 9.93 6.45 -9.04
C LEU A 347 8.85 6.31 -10.14
N VAL A 348 8.25 7.42 -10.60
CA VAL A 348 7.23 7.39 -11.68
C VAL A 348 7.79 6.80 -12.98
N LEU A 349 9.05 7.08 -13.32
CA LEU A 349 9.70 6.52 -14.51
C LEU A 349 9.97 5.02 -14.34
N ILE A 350 10.46 4.60 -13.17
CA ILE A 350 10.63 3.19 -12.78
C ILE A 350 9.28 2.46 -12.91
N VAL A 351 8.21 3.02 -12.34
CA VAL A 351 6.82 2.51 -12.45
C VAL A 351 6.43 2.29 -13.90
N LYS A 352 6.56 3.32 -14.75
CA LYS A 352 6.15 3.26 -16.16
C LYS A 352 6.96 2.23 -16.94
N LEU A 353 8.26 2.19 -16.69
CA LEU A 353 9.19 1.26 -17.34
C LEU A 353 8.84 -0.19 -16.99
N LEU A 354 8.61 -0.47 -15.72
CA LEU A 354 8.25 -1.80 -15.23
C LEU A 354 6.85 -2.21 -15.68
N ASN A 355 5.87 -1.31 -15.65
CA ASN A 355 4.54 -1.60 -16.22
C ASN A 355 4.64 -1.94 -17.71
N SER A 356 5.55 -1.32 -18.45
CA SER A 356 5.85 -1.67 -19.84
C SER A 356 6.58 -3.03 -19.99
N MET A 357 7.25 -3.52 -18.95
CA MET A 357 7.90 -4.84 -18.92
C MET A 357 6.94 -5.96 -18.47
N LEU A 358 6.01 -5.67 -17.56
CA LEU A 358 5.05 -6.62 -17.01
C LEU A 358 3.89 -6.91 -17.96
N LYS A 359 3.62 -6.04 -18.94
CA LYS A 359 2.60 -6.27 -19.99
C LYS A 359 3.10 -7.25 -21.06
N GLY A 360 2.20 -8.13 -21.53
CA GLY A 360 2.47 -9.07 -22.63
C GLY A 360 2.93 -10.46 -22.16
N GLN A 361 3.98 -11.02 -22.78
CA GLN A 361 4.41 -12.41 -22.51
C GLN A 361 4.81 -12.65 -21.05
N VAL A 362 5.32 -11.66 -20.34
CA VAL A 362 5.66 -11.78 -18.91
C VAL A 362 4.41 -12.02 -18.07
N ALA A 363 3.31 -11.31 -18.32
CA ALA A 363 2.02 -11.57 -17.65
C ALA A 363 1.50 -12.99 -17.92
N VAL A 364 1.72 -13.52 -19.14
CA VAL A 364 1.33 -14.89 -19.51
C VAL A 364 2.21 -15.94 -18.82
N VAL A 365 3.52 -15.69 -18.71
CA VAL A 365 4.44 -16.55 -17.95
C VAL A 365 4.09 -16.51 -16.46
N ILE A 366 3.80 -15.33 -15.91
CA ILE A 366 3.30 -15.13 -14.56
C ILE A 366 2.01 -15.95 -14.35
N LYS A 367 1.05 -15.89 -15.28
CA LYS A 367 -0.16 -16.73 -15.24
C LYS A 367 0.18 -18.22 -15.21
N LYS A 368 1.06 -18.68 -16.10
CA LYS A 368 1.43 -20.09 -16.19
C LYS A 368 2.14 -20.57 -14.92
N VAL A 369 3.08 -19.79 -14.40
CA VAL A 369 3.85 -20.16 -13.21
C VAL A 369 3.01 -20.04 -11.92
N LEU A 370 2.16 -19.03 -11.80
CA LEU A 370 1.41 -18.76 -10.55
C LEU A 370 0.09 -19.52 -10.44
N ASN A 371 -0.56 -19.86 -11.56
CA ASN A 371 -1.75 -20.72 -11.57
C ASN A 371 -1.40 -22.20 -11.79
N THR A 372 -0.11 -22.57 -11.83
CA THR A 372 0.26 -23.98 -11.74
C THR A 372 0.10 -24.44 -10.30
N ASP A 373 -0.95 -25.21 -10.07
CA ASP A 373 -1.15 -25.90 -8.81
C ASP A 373 -0.23 -27.10 -8.70
N PHE A 374 0.54 -27.18 -7.61
CA PHE A 374 1.29 -28.38 -7.29
C PHE A 374 0.32 -29.50 -6.88
N PRO A 375 0.50 -30.72 -7.40
CA PRO A 375 -0.35 -31.84 -7.03
C PRO A 375 -0.23 -32.15 -5.53
N PHE A 376 -1.27 -32.77 -4.98
CA PHE A 376 -1.28 -33.26 -3.60
C PHE A 376 -0.03 -34.14 -3.33
N PRO A 377 0.70 -33.95 -2.20
CA PRO A 377 0.37 -33.17 -0.99
C PRO A 377 0.91 -31.73 -0.94
N PHE A 378 1.53 -31.21 -2.00
CA PHE A 378 2.28 -29.95 -1.96
C PHE A 378 1.49 -28.70 -2.35
N GLY A 379 0.16 -28.77 -2.41
CA GLY A 379 -0.70 -27.63 -2.80
C GLY A 379 -0.50 -26.37 -1.95
N TRP A 380 -0.13 -26.51 -0.68
CA TRP A 380 0.18 -25.40 0.23
C TRP A 380 1.42 -24.59 -0.18
N VAL A 381 2.38 -25.23 -0.86
CA VAL A 381 3.65 -24.62 -1.30
C VAL A 381 3.41 -23.54 -2.36
N THR A 382 2.37 -23.70 -3.18
CA THR A 382 2.02 -22.75 -4.25
C THR A 382 1.89 -21.31 -3.73
N GLY A 383 1.27 -21.16 -2.56
CA GLY A 383 1.05 -19.88 -1.92
C GLY A 383 2.34 -19.23 -1.40
N TYR A 384 3.25 -20.02 -0.83
CA TYR A 384 4.55 -19.53 -0.39
C TYR A 384 5.47 -19.17 -1.56
N ILE A 385 5.40 -19.92 -2.66
CA ILE A 385 6.09 -19.55 -3.91
C ILE A 385 5.54 -18.21 -4.42
N ALA A 386 4.22 -18.00 -4.38
CA ALA A 386 3.64 -16.71 -4.74
C ALA A 386 4.13 -15.56 -3.83
N ILE A 387 4.33 -15.79 -2.53
CA ILE A 387 4.97 -14.81 -1.64
C ILE A 387 6.40 -14.50 -2.10
N VAL A 388 7.22 -15.51 -2.36
CA VAL A 388 8.61 -15.31 -2.83
C VAL A 388 8.64 -14.59 -4.17
N VAL A 389 7.75 -14.95 -5.10
CA VAL A 389 7.62 -14.26 -6.40
C VAL A 389 7.20 -12.82 -6.19
N GLY A 390 6.20 -12.54 -5.35
CA GLY A 390 5.78 -11.18 -5.03
C GLY A 390 6.90 -10.33 -4.43
N ALA A 391 7.69 -10.92 -3.53
CA ALA A 391 8.85 -10.28 -2.91
C ALA A 391 9.95 -9.99 -3.93
N GLY A 392 10.34 -10.99 -4.73
CA GLY A 392 11.37 -10.84 -5.77
C GLY A 392 10.97 -9.85 -6.86
N MET A 393 9.71 -9.92 -7.32
CA MET A 393 9.18 -8.96 -8.29
C MET A 393 9.17 -7.55 -7.72
N THR A 394 8.77 -7.37 -6.46
CA THR A 394 8.77 -6.04 -5.83
C THR A 394 10.17 -5.54 -5.54
N PHE A 395 11.12 -6.41 -5.22
CA PHE A 395 12.54 -6.06 -5.12
C PHE A 395 13.09 -5.53 -6.45
N ILE A 396 12.82 -6.22 -7.56
CA ILE A 396 13.21 -5.78 -8.91
C ILE A 396 12.50 -4.47 -9.26
N VAL A 397 11.22 -4.36 -8.91
CA VAL A 397 10.36 -3.22 -9.25
C VAL A 397 10.62 -2.01 -8.35
N GLN A 398 11.18 -2.23 -7.15
CA GLN A 398 11.37 -1.24 -6.07
C GLN A 398 10.10 -0.49 -5.63
N SER A 399 8.92 -1.01 -5.98
CA SER A 399 7.65 -0.38 -5.67
C SER A 399 6.52 -1.40 -5.54
N SER A 400 6.04 -1.59 -4.31
CA SER A 400 4.87 -2.43 -4.07
C SER A 400 3.60 -1.81 -4.62
N SER A 401 3.44 -0.49 -4.58
CA SER A 401 2.24 0.17 -5.13
C SER A 401 2.10 -0.11 -6.62
N VAL A 402 3.19 -0.12 -7.38
CA VAL A 402 3.18 -0.49 -8.81
C VAL A 402 2.81 -1.94 -9.02
N PHE A 403 3.48 -2.84 -8.31
CA PHE A 403 3.26 -4.27 -8.47
C PHE A 403 1.81 -4.64 -8.11
N THR A 404 1.33 -4.17 -6.96
CA THR A 404 -0.03 -4.42 -6.49
C THR A 404 -1.09 -3.75 -7.37
N SER A 405 -0.84 -2.52 -7.84
CA SER A 405 -1.72 -1.84 -8.79
C SER A 405 -1.74 -2.48 -10.18
N ALA A 406 -0.68 -3.20 -10.58
CA ALA A 406 -0.68 -3.98 -11.81
C ALA A 406 -1.47 -5.30 -11.66
N ILE A 407 -1.44 -5.90 -10.47
CA ILE A 407 -2.22 -7.10 -10.15
C ILE A 407 -3.73 -6.80 -10.08
N THR A 408 -4.13 -5.66 -9.54
CA THR A 408 -5.55 -5.35 -9.33
C THR A 408 -6.42 -5.40 -10.59
N PRO A 409 -6.01 -4.84 -11.75
CA PRO A 409 -6.72 -5.05 -13.01
C PRO A 409 -6.75 -6.50 -13.47
N LEU A 410 -5.70 -7.28 -13.21
CA LEU A 410 -5.68 -8.70 -13.52
C LEU A 410 -6.66 -9.48 -12.64
N VAL A 411 -6.88 -9.05 -11.39
CA VAL A 411 -7.93 -9.61 -10.53
C VAL A 411 -9.31 -9.17 -11.00
N GLY A 412 -9.47 -7.90 -11.38
CA GLY A 412 -10.72 -7.35 -11.93
C GLY A 412 -11.21 -8.12 -13.15
N ILE A 413 -10.37 -8.24 -14.16
CA ILE A 413 -10.67 -8.99 -15.39
C ILE A 413 -10.76 -10.52 -15.12
N GLY A 414 -10.35 -11.00 -13.93
CA GLY A 414 -10.42 -12.41 -13.57
C GLY A 414 -9.31 -13.26 -14.21
N VAL A 415 -8.15 -12.67 -14.46
CA VAL A 415 -6.92 -13.40 -14.85
C VAL A 415 -6.29 -14.10 -13.64
N ILE A 416 -6.39 -13.48 -12.46
CA ILE A 416 -5.81 -13.95 -11.20
C ILE A 416 -6.92 -13.97 -10.15
N SER A 417 -7.10 -15.09 -9.45
CA SER A 417 -8.07 -15.15 -8.35
C SER A 417 -7.61 -14.34 -7.14
N LEU A 418 -8.55 -13.92 -6.29
CA LEU A 418 -8.25 -13.19 -5.06
C LEU A 418 -7.31 -13.99 -4.13
N GLU A 419 -7.47 -15.31 -4.10
CA GLU A 419 -6.69 -16.25 -3.29
C GLU A 419 -5.23 -16.36 -3.75
N ARG A 420 -4.97 -16.08 -5.03
CA ARG A 420 -3.62 -16.01 -5.62
C ARG A 420 -3.02 -14.61 -5.49
N ALA A 421 -3.85 -13.58 -5.65
CA ALA A 421 -3.44 -12.20 -5.47
C ALA A 421 -2.97 -11.93 -4.03
N TYR A 422 -3.65 -12.50 -3.03
CA TYR A 422 -3.30 -12.30 -1.63
C TYR A 422 -1.84 -12.64 -1.29
N PRO A 423 -1.33 -13.88 -1.48
CA PRO A 423 0.08 -14.17 -1.21
C PRO A 423 1.06 -13.35 -2.06
N LEU A 424 0.71 -12.98 -3.30
CA LEU A 424 1.55 -12.08 -4.10
C LEU A 424 1.67 -10.70 -3.45
N THR A 425 0.57 -10.15 -2.93
CA THR A 425 0.56 -8.86 -2.22
C THR A 425 1.36 -8.93 -0.91
N LEU A 426 1.27 -10.04 -0.16
CA LEU A 426 2.09 -10.27 1.03
C LEU A 426 3.58 -10.29 0.70
N GLY A 427 3.94 -11.01 -0.37
CA GLY A 427 5.29 -10.99 -0.92
C GLY A 427 5.74 -9.58 -1.26
N SER A 428 4.88 -8.81 -1.91
CA SER A 428 5.18 -7.43 -2.28
C SER A 428 5.58 -6.57 -1.09
N ASN A 429 4.90 -6.72 0.06
CA ASN A 429 5.25 -5.99 1.28
C ASN A 429 6.61 -6.36 1.84
N ILE A 430 7.02 -7.63 1.74
CA ILE A 430 8.40 -8.03 2.04
C ILE A 430 9.35 -7.31 1.06
N GLY A 431 9.06 -7.34 -0.24
CA GLY A 431 9.93 -6.73 -1.25
C GLY A 431 10.19 -5.24 -1.02
N THR A 432 9.18 -4.46 -0.64
CA THR A 432 9.30 -3.01 -0.37
C THR A 432 10.26 -2.67 0.76
N THR A 433 10.41 -3.57 1.73
CA THR A 433 11.36 -3.37 2.84
C THR A 433 12.80 -3.32 2.33
N THR A 434 13.09 -3.94 1.17
CA THR A 434 14.41 -3.87 0.55
C THR A 434 14.78 -2.44 0.17
N THR A 435 13.81 -1.59 -0.22
CA THR A 435 14.09 -0.18 -0.50
C THR A 435 14.52 0.57 0.76
N ALA A 436 13.92 0.26 1.91
CA ALA A 436 14.34 0.82 3.19
C ALA A 436 15.73 0.31 3.59
N ILE A 437 16.04 -0.95 3.32
CA ILE A 437 17.38 -1.53 3.56
C ILE A 437 18.42 -0.85 2.66
N LEU A 438 18.14 -0.65 1.37
CA LEU A 438 19.03 0.08 0.46
C LEU A 438 19.21 1.54 0.90
N ALA A 439 18.15 2.20 1.35
CA ALA A 439 18.25 3.56 1.91
C ALA A 439 19.13 3.59 3.17
N ALA A 440 19.02 2.57 4.03
CA ALA A 440 19.85 2.45 5.21
C ALA A 440 21.32 2.20 4.86
N MET A 441 21.59 1.35 3.86
CA MET A 441 22.94 1.06 3.37
C MET A 441 23.62 2.25 2.69
N ALA A 442 22.85 3.26 2.27
CA ALA A 442 23.32 4.55 1.76
C ALA A 442 23.42 5.63 2.86
N SER A 443 23.32 5.24 4.14
CA SER A 443 23.56 6.16 5.25
C SER A 443 25.04 6.22 5.61
N PRO A 444 25.53 7.33 6.18
CA PRO A 444 26.90 7.43 6.70
C PRO A 444 27.20 6.33 7.72
N GLY A 445 28.44 5.85 7.76
CA GLY A 445 28.87 4.76 8.64
C GLY A 445 28.57 4.97 10.14
N GLU A 446 28.58 6.22 10.61
CA GLU A 446 28.26 6.57 12.01
C GLU A 446 26.79 6.30 12.38
N THR A 447 25.86 6.50 11.44
CA THR A 447 24.41 6.37 11.68
C THR A 447 23.79 5.14 10.98
N LEU A 448 24.61 4.39 10.24
CA LEU A 448 24.25 3.16 9.54
C LEU A 448 23.53 2.15 10.44
N ALA A 449 24.00 1.95 11.68
CA ALA A 449 23.39 1.00 12.60
C ALA A 449 21.92 1.35 12.93
N ASN A 450 21.64 2.63 13.20
CA ASN A 450 20.29 3.11 13.53
C ASN A 450 19.37 3.06 12.30
N SER A 451 19.87 3.51 11.14
CA SER A 451 19.15 3.44 9.86
C SER A 451 18.80 2.01 9.48
N LEU A 452 19.75 1.08 9.61
CA LEU A 452 19.54 -0.32 9.29
C LEU A 452 18.62 -1.00 10.28
N GLN A 453 18.68 -0.65 11.57
CA GLN A 453 17.73 -1.14 12.57
C GLN A 453 16.29 -0.81 12.17
N ILE A 454 16.02 0.42 11.69
CA ILE A 454 14.68 0.81 11.22
C ILE A 454 14.25 0.07 9.96
N ALA A 455 15.15 -0.10 9.00
CA ALA A 455 14.87 -0.91 7.82
C ALA A 455 14.54 -2.36 8.19
N LEU A 456 15.25 -2.94 9.17
CA LEU A 456 14.95 -4.26 9.71
C LEU A 456 13.64 -4.29 10.49
N CYS A 457 13.29 -3.24 11.23
CA CYS A 457 11.98 -3.14 11.89
C CYS A 457 10.87 -3.23 10.84
N HIS A 458 11.02 -2.52 9.71
CA HIS A 458 10.09 -2.62 8.59
C HIS A 458 10.00 -4.05 8.05
N PHE A 459 11.13 -4.71 7.83
CA PHE A 459 11.19 -6.09 7.35
C PHE A 459 10.48 -7.07 8.30
N PHE A 460 10.87 -7.09 9.57
CA PHE A 460 10.30 -8.01 10.56
C PHE A 460 8.83 -7.72 10.87
N PHE A 461 8.38 -6.46 10.83
CA PHE A 461 6.96 -6.11 10.94
C PHE A 461 6.13 -6.84 9.89
N ASN A 462 6.56 -6.81 8.63
CA ASN A 462 5.87 -7.49 7.53
C ASN A 462 5.92 -9.01 7.68
N ILE A 463 7.07 -9.58 8.05
CA ILE A 463 7.21 -11.02 8.28
C ILE A 463 6.30 -11.48 9.42
N MET A 464 6.27 -10.78 10.55
CA MET A 464 5.39 -11.10 11.68
C MET A 464 3.91 -11.00 11.29
N GLY A 465 3.52 -9.99 10.52
CA GLY A 465 2.16 -9.87 9.98
C GLY A 465 1.79 -11.08 9.11
N ILE A 466 2.69 -11.51 8.21
CA ILE A 466 2.47 -12.70 7.39
C ILE A 466 2.32 -13.95 8.27
N LEU A 467 3.21 -14.15 9.24
CA LEU A 467 3.14 -15.28 10.17
C LEU A 467 1.83 -15.30 10.97
N LEU A 468 1.26 -14.13 11.28
CA LEU A 468 -0.01 -14.00 11.98
C LEU A 468 -1.21 -14.38 11.11
N TRP A 469 -1.27 -13.90 9.86
CA TRP A 469 -2.50 -13.96 9.05
C TRP A 469 -2.52 -15.01 7.94
N TYR A 470 -1.36 -15.55 7.53
CA TYR A 470 -1.26 -16.40 6.33
C TYR A 470 -1.15 -17.92 6.56
N PRO A 471 -0.28 -18.44 7.46
CA PRO A 471 -0.02 -19.88 7.57
C PRO A 471 -1.26 -20.70 7.90
N ILE A 472 -2.13 -20.16 8.76
CA ILE A 472 -3.30 -20.87 9.27
C ILE A 472 -4.52 -20.50 8.41
N PRO A 473 -5.17 -21.44 7.71
CA PRO A 473 -6.25 -21.13 6.76
C PRO A 473 -7.42 -20.36 7.34
N PHE A 474 -7.79 -20.61 8.61
CA PHE A 474 -8.91 -19.89 9.24
C PHE A 474 -8.57 -18.43 9.57
N MET A 475 -7.28 -18.11 9.75
CA MET A 475 -6.77 -16.77 10.05
C MET A 475 -6.62 -15.88 8.81
N ARG A 476 -6.89 -16.40 7.61
CA ARG A 476 -6.93 -15.62 6.35
C ARG A 476 -8.18 -14.72 6.26
N VAL A 477 -8.43 -13.97 7.34
CA VAL A 477 -9.49 -12.98 7.51
C VAL A 477 -9.44 -11.87 6.46
N PRO A 478 -8.26 -11.36 6.03
CA PRO A 478 -8.18 -10.32 5.00
C PRO A 478 -8.94 -10.67 3.70
N ILE A 479 -8.87 -11.94 3.24
CA ILE A 479 -9.58 -12.39 2.04
C ILE A 479 -11.11 -12.27 2.23
N ARG A 480 -11.63 -12.68 3.40
CA ARG A 480 -13.08 -12.65 3.68
C ARG A 480 -13.60 -11.21 3.75
N LEU A 481 -12.84 -10.32 4.40
CA LEU A 481 -13.19 -8.90 4.50
C LEU A 481 -13.15 -8.22 3.12
N ALA A 482 -12.12 -8.49 2.33
CA ALA A 482 -11.98 -8.00 0.96
C ALA A 482 -13.14 -8.44 0.06
N ARG A 483 -13.51 -9.72 0.12
CA ARG A 483 -14.65 -10.26 -0.64
C ARG A 483 -15.96 -9.59 -0.25
N GLY A 484 -16.20 -9.42 1.05
CA GLY A 484 -17.39 -8.73 1.57
C GLY A 484 -17.44 -7.26 1.15
N LEU A 485 -16.30 -6.56 1.21
CA LEU A 485 -16.20 -5.17 0.80
C LEU A 485 -16.41 -5.00 -0.72
N GLY A 486 -15.80 -5.86 -1.54
CA GLY A 486 -15.99 -5.89 -2.99
C GLY A 486 -17.46 -6.11 -3.40
N ASN A 487 -18.17 -7.02 -2.72
CA ASN A 487 -19.61 -7.24 -2.98
C ASN A 487 -20.43 -5.97 -2.69
N ARG A 488 -20.08 -5.23 -1.63
CA ARG A 488 -20.77 -3.98 -1.25
C ARG A 488 -20.48 -2.85 -2.23
N THR A 489 -19.25 -2.70 -2.69
CA THR A 489 -18.89 -1.65 -3.65
C THR A 489 -19.44 -1.92 -5.05
N ALA A 490 -19.58 -3.18 -5.45
CA ALA A 490 -20.26 -3.55 -6.70
C ALA A 490 -21.75 -3.17 -6.69
N LYS A 491 -22.40 -3.26 -5.52
CA LYS A 491 -23.79 -2.81 -5.31
C LYS A 491 -23.88 -1.28 -5.24
N TYR A 492 -23.02 -0.65 -4.44
CA TYR A 492 -22.99 0.79 -4.17
C TYR A 492 -21.65 1.41 -4.59
N ARG A 493 -21.50 1.79 -5.87
CA ARG A 493 -20.21 2.25 -6.44
C ARG A 493 -19.60 3.46 -5.70
N TRP A 494 -20.43 4.41 -5.27
CA TRP A 494 -19.99 5.60 -4.53
C TRP A 494 -19.33 5.25 -3.18
N PHE A 495 -19.62 4.06 -2.63
CA PHE A 495 -19.04 3.59 -1.37
C PHE A 495 -17.52 3.41 -1.45
N ALA A 496 -16.97 3.11 -2.64
CA ALA A 496 -15.54 3.00 -2.83
C ALA A 496 -14.80 4.33 -2.60
N ALA A 497 -15.35 5.43 -3.13
CA ALA A 497 -14.80 6.76 -2.91
C ALA A 497 -14.95 7.19 -1.44
N LEU A 498 -16.10 6.89 -0.82
CA LEU A 498 -16.31 7.12 0.60
C LEU A 498 -15.29 6.35 1.45
N TYR A 499 -15.07 5.06 1.15
CA TYR A 499 -14.10 4.21 1.85
C TYR A 499 -12.70 4.82 1.80
N LEU A 500 -12.26 5.30 0.63
CA LEU A 500 -10.94 5.90 0.47
C LEU A 500 -10.80 7.17 1.32
N ILE A 501 -11.74 8.11 1.20
CA ILE A 501 -11.74 9.36 1.97
C ILE A 501 -11.81 9.07 3.47
N LEU A 502 -12.67 8.13 3.88
CA LEU A 502 -12.87 7.81 5.28
C LEU A 502 -11.63 7.14 5.88
N CYS A 503 -11.11 6.08 5.26
CA CYS A 503 -10.05 5.26 5.85
C CYS A 503 -8.66 5.88 5.75
N PHE A 504 -8.39 6.68 4.71
CA PHE A 504 -7.04 7.20 4.44
C PHE A 504 -6.90 8.71 4.67
N LEU A 505 -7.99 9.44 4.89
CA LEU A 505 -7.94 10.87 5.21
C LEU A 505 -8.66 11.19 6.53
N VAL A 506 -9.97 10.97 6.60
CA VAL A 506 -10.78 11.40 7.76
C VAL A 506 -10.41 10.65 9.04
N LEU A 507 -10.32 9.32 8.98
CA LEU A 507 -9.99 8.49 10.14
C LEU A 507 -8.57 8.81 10.66
N PRO A 508 -7.51 8.81 9.82
CA PRO A 508 -6.18 9.22 10.27
C PRO A 508 -6.19 10.63 10.89
N LEU A 509 -6.74 11.64 10.21
CA LEU A 509 -6.79 13.01 10.75
C LEU A 509 -7.58 13.11 12.06
N SER A 510 -8.66 12.35 12.22
CA SER A 510 -9.42 12.31 13.46
C SER A 510 -8.62 11.69 14.61
N ILE A 511 -7.88 10.61 14.34
CA ILE A 511 -6.98 9.97 15.31
C ILE A 511 -5.84 10.91 15.68
N LEU A 512 -5.27 11.64 14.71
CA LEU A 512 -4.25 12.66 14.99
C LEU A 512 -4.80 13.77 15.88
N GLY A 513 -5.98 14.31 15.55
CA GLY A 513 -6.64 15.34 16.36
C GLY A 513 -6.89 14.88 17.81
N LEU A 514 -7.36 13.64 17.99
CA LEU A 514 -7.55 13.05 19.33
C LEU A 514 -6.23 12.79 20.05
N SER A 515 -5.19 12.40 19.32
CA SER A 515 -3.84 12.15 19.85
C SER A 515 -3.18 13.43 20.36
N LEU A 516 -3.38 14.56 19.66
CA LEU A 516 -2.92 15.89 20.06
C LEU A 516 -3.67 16.44 21.28
N ALA A 517 -4.94 16.05 21.48
CA ALA A 517 -5.74 16.45 22.64
C ALA A 517 -5.31 15.75 23.96
N GLY A 518 -4.35 14.83 23.90
CA GLY A 518 -3.75 14.15 25.04
C GLY A 518 -4.34 12.76 25.31
N TRP A 519 -3.55 11.92 25.99
CA TRP A 519 -3.85 10.48 26.14
C TRP A 519 -5.20 10.21 26.85
N LYS A 520 -5.60 11.06 27.80
CA LYS A 520 -6.88 10.92 28.53
C LYS A 520 -8.09 11.07 27.58
N VAL A 521 -8.05 12.03 26.66
CA VAL A 521 -9.11 12.26 25.66
C VAL A 521 -9.12 11.11 24.65
N MET A 522 -7.94 10.69 24.20
CA MET A 522 -7.81 9.57 23.28
C MET A 522 -8.40 8.27 23.85
N VAL A 523 -8.13 7.95 25.13
CA VAL A 523 -8.74 6.78 25.79
C VAL A 523 -10.23 6.99 26.03
N GLY A 524 -10.63 8.18 26.52
CA GLY A 524 -12.02 8.50 26.84
C GLY A 524 -12.96 8.46 25.64
N VAL A 525 -12.51 8.86 24.45
CA VAL A 525 -13.28 8.83 23.20
C VAL A 525 -13.04 7.52 22.44
N GLY A 526 -11.79 7.07 22.37
CA GLY A 526 -11.39 5.91 21.57
C GLY A 526 -11.92 4.59 22.13
N VAL A 527 -11.88 4.37 23.45
CA VAL A 527 -12.33 3.10 24.06
C VAL A 527 -13.82 2.86 23.82
N PRO A 528 -14.74 3.82 24.02
CA PRO A 528 -16.16 3.63 23.69
C PRO A 528 -16.40 3.31 22.20
N ILE A 529 -15.70 3.98 21.28
CA ILE A 529 -15.82 3.72 19.84
C ILE A 529 -15.36 2.31 19.49
N VAL A 530 -14.20 1.89 19.99
CA VAL A 530 -13.66 0.55 19.76
C VAL A 530 -14.55 -0.50 20.42
N ALA A 531 -15.03 -0.27 21.64
CA ALA A 531 -15.95 -1.17 22.34
C ALA A 531 -17.26 -1.34 21.56
N LEU A 532 -17.81 -0.26 21.01
CA LEU A 532 -19.00 -0.30 20.15
C LEU A 532 -18.72 -1.08 18.86
N ALA A 533 -17.60 -0.84 18.19
CA ALA A 533 -17.23 -1.56 16.98
C ALA A 533 -17.06 -3.07 17.24
N VAL A 534 -16.36 -3.43 18.32
CA VAL A 534 -16.19 -4.83 18.76
C VAL A 534 -17.55 -5.45 19.10
N PHE A 535 -18.42 -4.74 19.81
CA PHE A 535 -19.78 -5.20 20.11
C PHE A 535 -20.57 -5.49 18.82
N VAL A 536 -20.57 -4.56 17.86
CA VAL A 536 -21.24 -4.74 16.56
C VAL A 536 -20.66 -5.94 15.80
N ILE A 537 -19.34 -6.11 15.78
CA ILE A 537 -18.68 -7.25 15.13
C ILE A 537 -19.09 -8.56 15.81
N ILE A 538 -19.03 -8.65 17.14
CA ILE A 538 -19.43 -9.85 17.89
C ILE A 538 -20.89 -10.19 17.62
N VAL A 539 -21.79 -9.20 17.69
CA VAL A 539 -23.22 -9.40 17.41
C VAL A 539 -23.42 -9.93 15.98
N ASN A 540 -22.79 -9.34 14.97
CA ASN A 540 -22.89 -9.81 13.58
C ASN A 540 -22.34 -11.24 13.38
N VAL A 541 -21.23 -11.56 14.04
CA VAL A 541 -20.66 -12.91 14.02
C VAL A 541 -21.61 -13.90 14.71
N MET A 542 -22.21 -13.54 15.84
CA MET A 542 -23.16 -14.38 16.54
C MET A 542 -24.49 -14.53 15.77
N GLN A 543 -24.98 -13.49 15.09
CA GLN A 543 -26.15 -13.55 14.21
C GLN A 543 -25.95 -14.59 13.09
N SER A 544 -24.75 -14.66 12.51
CA SER A 544 -24.43 -15.58 11.42
C SER A 544 -24.10 -17.00 11.86
N ARG A 545 -23.42 -17.18 13.01
CA ARG A 545 -22.98 -18.51 13.49
C ARG A 545 -23.96 -19.16 14.46
N CYS A 546 -24.58 -18.38 15.34
CA CYS A 546 -25.28 -18.86 16.53
C CYS A 546 -26.46 -17.95 16.95
N PRO A 547 -27.45 -17.69 16.07
CA PRO A 547 -28.52 -16.72 16.34
C PRO A 547 -29.44 -17.09 17.51
N ARG A 548 -29.42 -18.35 17.95
CA ARG A 548 -30.21 -18.85 19.08
C ARG A 548 -29.78 -18.25 20.43
N PHE A 549 -28.49 -17.96 20.60
CA PHE A 549 -27.95 -17.40 21.85
C PHE A 549 -28.14 -15.89 21.98
N LEU A 550 -28.63 -15.22 20.93
CA LEU A 550 -28.89 -13.78 20.96
C LEU A 550 -30.31 -13.46 21.45
N PRO A 551 -30.47 -12.41 22.29
CA PRO A 551 -31.77 -11.83 22.60
C PRO A 551 -32.52 -11.43 21.33
N ARG A 552 -33.86 -11.54 21.33
CA ARG A 552 -34.68 -11.29 20.13
C ARG A 552 -34.39 -9.94 19.46
N VAL A 553 -34.12 -8.91 20.25
CA VAL A 553 -33.82 -7.53 19.76
C VAL A 553 -32.51 -7.44 18.99
N LEU A 554 -31.50 -8.25 19.33
CA LEU A 554 -30.19 -8.18 18.68
C LEU A 554 -30.07 -9.15 17.50
N ARG A 555 -31.06 -10.02 17.24
CA ARG A 555 -31.00 -10.99 16.13
C ARG A 555 -31.00 -10.32 14.76
N ASN A 556 -31.58 -9.12 14.69
CA ASN A 556 -31.50 -8.22 13.55
C ASN A 556 -31.31 -6.79 14.04
N TRP A 557 -30.84 -5.93 13.14
CA TRP A 557 -30.66 -4.50 13.42
C TRP A 557 -31.92 -3.68 13.15
N ASN A 558 -33.09 -4.32 13.00
CA ASN A 558 -34.34 -3.67 12.60
C ASN A 558 -34.86 -2.68 13.65
N PHE A 559 -34.41 -2.80 14.90
CA PHE A 559 -34.72 -1.82 15.94
C PHE A 559 -34.06 -0.45 15.69
N LEU A 560 -32.98 -0.39 14.90
CA LEU A 560 -32.33 0.86 14.52
C LEU A 560 -33.04 1.52 13.34
N PRO A 561 -33.05 2.87 13.26
CA PRO A 561 -33.47 3.60 12.06
C PRO A 561 -32.79 3.06 10.78
N ARG A 562 -33.56 2.99 9.69
CA ARG A 562 -33.08 2.46 8.38
C ARG A 562 -31.71 3.02 7.93
N PRO A 563 -31.37 4.31 8.09
CA PRO A 563 -30.06 4.84 7.69
C PRO A 563 -28.85 4.28 8.47
N LEU A 564 -29.08 3.69 9.65
CA LEU A 564 -28.01 3.16 10.50
C LEU A 564 -27.70 1.68 10.25
N HIS A 565 -28.62 0.93 9.62
CA HIS A 565 -28.41 -0.49 9.28
C HIS A 565 -28.45 -0.79 7.77
N SER A 566 -28.93 0.14 6.93
CA SER A 566 -29.04 -0.03 5.47
C SER A 566 -28.42 1.13 4.72
N MET A 567 -27.71 0.80 3.63
CA MET A 567 -27.08 1.78 2.73
C MET A 567 -28.07 2.31 1.67
N ALA A 568 -29.25 1.70 1.51
CA ALA A 568 -30.22 2.09 0.48
C ALA A 568 -30.74 3.54 0.57
N PRO A 569 -30.99 4.13 1.76
CA PRO A 569 -31.38 5.54 1.86
C PRO A 569 -30.27 6.48 1.41
N TRP A 570 -29.02 6.17 1.77
CA TRP A 570 -27.83 6.93 1.37
C TRP A 570 -27.58 6.84 -0.13
N ASP A 571 -27.77 5.65 -0.70
CA ASP A 571 -27.62 5.44 -2.14
C ASP A 571 -28.60 6.29 -2.96
N ARG A 572 -29.87 6.38 -2.52
CA ARG A 572 -30.85 7.28 -3.16
C ARG A 572 -30.45 8.74 -3.04
N ALA A 573 -29.97 9.17 -1.86
CA ALA A 573 -29.54 10.54 -1.64
C ALA A 573 -28.35 10.90 -2.56
N VAL A 574 -27.31 10.08 -2.56
CA VAL A 574 -26.10 10.27 -3.38
C VAL A 574 -26.45 10.23 -4.87
N THR A 575 -27.22 9.24 -5.32
CA THR A 575 -27.64 9.13 -6.72
C THR A 575 -28.50 10.33 -7.14
N SER A 576 -29.38 10.84 -6.26
CA SER A 576 -30.16 12.05 -6.55
C SER A 576 -29.28 13.31 -6.68
N SER A 577 -28.21 13.42 -5.88
CA SER A 577 -27.25 14.52 -5.96
C SER A 577 -26.41 14.45 -7.24
N PHE A 578 -26.00 13.26 -7.69
CA PHE A 578 -25.28 13.09 -8.96
C PHE A 578 -26.19 13.25 -10.19
N ALA A 579 -27.46 12.82 -10.12
CA ALA A 579 -28.44 13.02 -11.18
C ALA A 579 -28.80 14.51 -11.37
N PHE A 580 -28.80 15.30 -10.29
CA PHE A 580 -28.95 16.76 -10.35
C PHE A 580 -27.80 17.41 -11.13
N CYS A 581 -26.57 16.89 -10.98
CA CYS A 581 -25.40 17.36 -11.74
C CYS A 581 -25.49 16.96 -13.23
N GLY A 582 -26.02 15.77 -13.54
CA GLY A 582 -26.26 15.32 -14.92
C GLY A 582 -27.32 16.17 -15.64
N ARG A 583 -28.42 16.54 -14.96
CA ARG A 583 -29.48 17.38 -15.53
C ARG A 583 -29.06 18.82 -15.81
N HIS A 584 -28.03 19.34 -15.14
CA HIS A 584 -27.48 20.69 -15.42
C HIS A 584 -26.26 20.68 -16.35
N CYS A 585 -25.53 19.57 -16.48
CA CYS A 585 -24.50 19.42 -17.52
C CYS A 585 -25.09 19.10 -18.92
N CYS A 586 -26.29 18.52 -19.01
CA CYS A 586 -26.92 18.16 -20.30
C CYS A 586 -27.43 19.36 -21.13
N CYS A 587 -27.46 20.59 -20.60
CA CYS A 587 -27.90 21.76 -21.37
C CYS A 587 -26.85 22.29 -22.38
N CYS A 588 -25.61 21.78 -22.37
CA CYS A 588 -24.54 22.33 -23.22
C CYS A 588 -23.96 21.37 -24.28
N CYS A 589 -24.46 20.14 -24.44
CA CYS A 589 -23.90 19.19 -25.40
C CYS A 589 -24.95 18.67 -26.40
N ASN A 590 -24.98 19.28 -27.58
CA ASN A 590 -25.74 18.82 -28.74
C ASN A 590 -25.04 17.61 -29.41
N CYS A 591 -24.94 16.47 -28.72
CA CYS A 591 -24.27 15.26 -29.24
C CYS A 591 -25.11 13.99 -29.00
N LYS A 592 -24.96 13.02 -29.92
CA LYS A 592 -25.62 11.70 -30.02
C LYS A 592 -25.41 10.75 -28.81
N CYS A 593 -25.15 11.26 -27.61
CA CYS A 593 -24.92 10.48 -26.39
C CYS A 593 -26.21 10.14 -25.63
N CYS A 594 -27.36 10.75 -25.97
CA CYS A 594 -28.63 10.52 -25.25
C CYS A 594 -29.16 9.08 -25.36
N HIS A 595 -28.78 8.33 -26.40
CA HIS A 595 -29.23 6.95 -26.55
C HIS A 595 -28.44 5.95 -25.69
N CYS A 596 -27.25 6.32 -25.20
CA CYS A 596 -26.48 5.49 -24.25
C CYS A 596 -27.00 5.64 -22.81
N CYS A 597 -27.38 6.84 -22.39
CA CYS A 597 -27.90 7.05 -21.03
C CYS A 597 -29.28 6.40 -20.82
N GLN A 598 -30.15 6.37 -21.84
CA GLN A 598 -31.43 5.66 -21.75
C GLN A 598 -31.26 4.13 -21.70
N LYS A 599 -30.22 3.59 -22.36
CA LYS A 599 -29.90 2.16 -22.30
C LYS A 599 -29.39 1.76 -20.91
N GLU A 600 -28.56 2.58 -20.29
CA GLU A 600 -28.10 2.36 -18.91
C GLU A 600 -29.24 2.43 -17.90
N GLU A 601 -30.20 3.36 -18.05
CA GLU A 601 -31.38 3.43 -17.18
C GLU A 601 -32.32 2.22 -17.35
N GLU A 602 -32.56 1.75 -18.58
CA GLU A 602 -33.36 0.55 -18.86
C GLU A 602 -32.67 -0.75 -18.41
N GLU A 603 -31.34 -0.86 -18.53
CA GLU A 603 -30.57 -1.98 -17.98
C GLU A 603 -30.54 -1.96 -16.46
N ASP A 604 -30.31 -0.81 -15.81
CA ASP A 604 -30.36 -0.70 -14.34
C ASP A 604 -31.79 -0.91 -13.79
N GLU A 605 -32.86 -0.58 -14.53
CA GLU A 605 -34.25 -0.92 -14.14
C GLU A 605 -34.58 -2.41 -14.33
N LYS A 606 -34.18 -3.03 -15.45
CA LYS A 606 -34.33 -4.49 -15.66
C LYS A 606 -33.54 -5.28 -14.63
N ILE A 607 -32.33 -4.84 -14.29
CA ILE A 607 -31.49 -5.46 -13.28
C ILE A 607 -32.01 -5.15 -11.86
N ARG A 608 -32.61 -3.99 -11.57
CA ARG A 608 -33.33 -3.77 -10.30
C ARG A 608 -34.52 -4.70 -10.14
N SER A 609 -35.25 -4.99 -11.22
CA SER A 609 -36.36 -5.93 -11.24
C SER A 609 -35.89 -7.37 -11.00
N ASN A 610 -34.81 -7.81 -11.66
CA ASN A 610 -34.20 -9.12 -11.41
C ASN A 610 -33.50 -9.21 -10.04
N SER A 611 -32.88 -8.12 -9.57
CA SER A 611 -32.29 -8.01 -8.24
C SER A 611 -33.34 -7.97 -7.14
N MET A 612 -34.56 -7.49 -7.39
CA MET A 612 -35.68 -7.61 -6.46
C MET A 612 -36.15 -9.06 -6.31
N LYS A 613 -36.07 -9.85 -7.39
CA LYS A 613 -36.36 -11.30 -7.36
C LYS A 613 -35.24 -12.13 -6.73
N SER A 614 -33.97 -11.75 -6.90
CA SER A 614 -32.85 -12.39 -6.20
C SER A 614 -32.66 -11.89 -4.76
N LEU A 615 -33.29 -10.77 -4.39
CA LEU A 615 -33.27 -10.22 -3.03
C LEU A 615 -33.93 -11.17 -2.00
N GLU A 616 -34.89 -12.00 -2.42
CA GLU A 616 -35.54 -12.97 -1.53
C GLU A 616 -34.62 -14.13 -1.13
N MET A 617 -33.49 -14.35 -1.82
CA MET A 617 -32.64 -15.53 -1.61
C MET A 617 -31.26 -15.26 -0.99
N TYR A 618 -30.77 -14.01 -1.01
CA TYR A 618 -29.46 -13.62 -0.46
C TYR A 618 -29.51 -12.63 0.72
N ASP A 619 -30.69 -12.41 1.29
CA ASP A 619 -30.77 -11.82 2.61
C ASP A 619 -30.42 -12.88 3.67
N ASN A 620 -29.59 -12.48 4.63
CA ASN A 620 -29.36 -13.26 5.84
C ASN A 620 -30.74 -13.63 6.43
N PRO A 621 -31.09 -14.91 6.64
CA PRO A 621 -32.42 -15.30 7.13
C PRO A 621 -32.76 -14.76 8.53
N ALA A 622 -31.82 -14.06 9.18
CA ALA A 622 -32.05 -13.28 10.39
C ALA A 622 -32.64 -11.87 10.15
N LEU A 623 -32.47 -11.29 8.96
CA LEU A 623 -32.77 -9.88 8.64
C LEU A 623 -33.95 -9.67 7.67
N SER A 624 -34.41 -10.71 6.96
CA SER A 624 -35.61 -10.67 6.12
C SER A 624 -36.60 -11.76 6.56
N LYS A 625 -37.53 -11.39 7.44
CA LYS A 625 -38.79 -12.12 7.59
C LYS A 625 -39.91 -11.16 7.23
N ASP A 626 -40.35 -11.30 6.00
CA ASP A 626 -41.68 -11.08 5.42
C ASP A 626 -42.46 -9.81 5.81
N GLU A 627 -42.71 -8.96 4.81
CA GLU A 627 -43.98 -8.23 4.69
C GLU A 627 -44.83 -8.96 3.64
N ASP A 628 -45.70 -9.87 4.07
CA ASP A 628 -46.87 -10.28 3.29
C ASP A 628 -47.86 -9.12 3.25
N PRO A 629 -48.34 -8.65 2.07
CA PRO A 629 -49.46 -7.73 2.03
C PRO A 629 -50.77 -8.52 2.20
N GLU A 630 -51.30 -8.53 3.41
CA GLU A 630 -52.69 -8.91 3.65
C GLU A 630 -53.62 -7.98 2.85
N TYR A 631 -54.38 -8.60 1.95
CA TYR A 631 -55.43 -7.99 1.16
C TYR A 631 -56.60 -7.60 2.11
N VAL A 632 -56.58 -6.39 2.66
CA VAL A 632 -57.73 -5.86 3.43
C VAL A 632 -58.85 -5.51 2.46
N LYS A 633 -59.85 -6.39 2.36
CA LYS A 633 -61.17 -6.05 1.82
C LYS A 633 -61.79 -4.99 2.71
N ALA A 634 -61.85 -3.75 2.21
CA ALA A 634 -62.72 -2.72 2.75
C ALA A 634 -64.19 -3.19 2.61
N THR A 635 -64.84 -3.43 3.74
CA THR A 635 -66.30 -3.41 3.84
C THR A 635 -66.67 -2.09 4.49
N HIS A 636 -67.39 -1.26 3.74
CA HIS A 636 -68.08 -0.09 4.26
C HIS A 636 -69.32 -0.57 5.04
N LEU A 637 -69.33 -0.29 6.34
CA LEU A 637 -70.44 0.34 7.06
C LEU A 637 -69.87 1.10 8.25
#